data_AF-A0A5B7ACL6-F1
#
_entry.id   AF-A0A5B7ACL6-F1
#
_cell.length_a   1.000
_cell.length_b   1.000
_cell.length_c   1.000
_cell.angle_alpha   90.00
_cell.angle_beta   90.00
_cell.angle_gamma   90.00
#
_symmetry.space_group_name_H-M   'P 1'
#
loop_
_entity.id
_entity.type
_entity.pdbx_description
1 polymer ?
#
loop_
_entity_poly.entity_id
_entity_poly.type
_entity_poly.pdbx_seq_one_letter_code
_entity_poly.pdbx_strand_id
1 'polypeptide(L)'
;SKNNTIVDHLLQDCDLIGKILQADKHPILSDDLNQPTLRATGKRAPRLGNLGHITRISNKFVQFGNSNSRIQVYLQENSEWTDWQATILLERNIVENVYRWACGRPTVLQDRTRDSDEDDLHDRDY
;
A
#
# COMPACT_ATOMS: atom_id res chain seq x y z
N SER A 1 -2.16 -27.37 -8.10
CA SER A 1 -3.63 -27.50 -8.21
C SER A 1 -4.35 -26.65 -7.16
N LYS A 2 -4.21 -26.91 -5.84
CA LYS A 2 -4.90 -26.15 -4.76
C LYS A 2 -4.76 -24.61 -4.81
N ASN A 3 -3.60 -24.09 -5.23
CA ASN A 3 -3.39 -22.64 -5.36
C ASN A 3 -4.23 -21.99 -6.47
N ASN A 4 -4.53 -22.71 -7.55
CA ASN A 4 -5.31 -22.15 -8.65
C ASN A 4 -6.77 -21.97 -8.22
N THR A 5 -7.33 -22.92 -7.46
CA THR A 5 -8.69 -22.80 -6.91
C THR A 5 -8.85 -21.57 -6.02
N ILE A 6 -7.84 -21.24 -5.21
CA ILE A 6 -7.86 -20.04 -4.37
C ILE A 6 -7.76 -18.77 -5.23
N VAL A 7 -6.87 -18.77 -6.23
CA VAL A 7 -6.73 -17.64 -7.17
C VAL A 7 -8.04 -17.37 -7.89
N ASP A 8 -8.68 -18.41 -8.42
CA ASP A 8 -9.96 -18.31 -9.13
C ASP A 8 -11.05 -17.78 -8.20
N HIS A 9 -11.16 -18.36 -7.00
CA HIS A 9 -12.16 -17.92 -6.04
C HIS A 9 -11.98 -16.45 -5.63
N LEU A 10 -10.73 -15.99 -5.43
CA LEU A 10 -10.45 -14.60 -5.05
C LEU A 10 -10.69 -13.62 -6.21
N LEU A 11 -10.23 -13.95 -7.41
CA LEU A 11 -10.23 -13.02 -8.54
C LEU A 11 -11.52 -13.06 -9.36
N GLN A 12 -12.21 -14.20 -9.38
CA GLN A 12 -13.46 -14.40 -10.10
C GLN A 12 -14.67 -14.39 -9.17
N ASP A 13 -14.80 -15.36 -8.26
CA ASP A 13 -16.02 -15.50 -7.45
C ASP A 13 -16.19 -14.34 -6.47
N CYS A 14 -15.10 -13.90 -5.84
CA CYS A 14 -15.10 -12.81 -4.88
C CYS A 14 -15.00 -11.42 -5.55
N ASP A 15 -14.67 -11.34 -6.84
CA ASP A 15 -14.39 -10.11 -7.59
C ASP A 15 -13.50 -9.13 -6.80
N LEU A 16 -12.35 -9.63 -6.32
CA LEU A 16 -11.46 -8.81 -5.50
C LEU A 16 -10.90 -7.60 -6.28
N ILE A 17 -10.68 -7.76 -7.59
CA ILE A 17 -10.24 -6.67 -8.48
C ILE A 17 -11.31 -5.57 -8.52
N GLY A 18 -12.56 -5.93 -8.80
CA GLY A 18 -13.67 -4.97 -8.79
C GLY A 18 -13.83 -4.29 -7.43
N LYS A 19 -13.73 -5.04 -6.32
CA LYS A 19 -13.80 -4.47 -4.96
C LYS A 19 -12.69 -3.47 -4.67
N ILE A 20 -11.47 -3.71 -5.15
CA ILE A 20 -10.35 -2.75 -5.04
C ILE A 20 -10.69 -1.45 -5.78
N LEU A 21 -11.16 -1.56 -7.03
CA LEU A 21 -11.52 -0.42 -7.86
C LEU A 21 -12.68 0.40 -7.25
N GLN A 22 -13.69 -0.30 -6.73
CA GLN A 22 -14.84 0.35 -6.07
C GLN A 22 -14.44 1.06 -4.77
N ALA A 23 -13.59 0.42 -3.95
CA ALA A 23 -13.08 1.03 -2.72
C ALA A 23 -12.27 2.31 -3.01
N ASP A 24 -11.59 2.36 -4.15
CA ASP A 24 -10.85 3.53 -4.58
C ASP A 24 -11.76 4.68 -5.04
N LYS A 25 -12.82 4.37 -5.81
CA LYS A 25 -13.82 5.34 -6.30
C LYS A 25 -14.62 5.99 -5.16
N HIS A 26 -14.80 5.27 -4.05
CA HIS A 26 -15.61 5.71 -2.92
C HIS A 26 -14.80 5.77 -1.62
N PRO A 27 -13.81 6.68 -1.51
CA PRO A 27 -12.88 6.71 -0.38
C PRO A 27 -13.47 7.36 0.88
N ILE A 28 -14.80 7.53 0.94
CA ILE A 28 -15.52 8.31 1.95
C ILE A 28 -16.37 7.37 2.81
N LEU A 29 -16.33 7.54 4.12
CA LEU A 29 -17.24 6.87 5.06
C LEU A 29 -18.67 7.39 4.85
N SER A 30 -19.60 6.48 4.57
CA SER A 30 -21.03 6.80 4.50
C SER A 30 -21.55 7.27 5.86
N ASP A 31 -22.40 8.29 5.90
CA ASP A 31 -22.95 8.87 7.14
C ASP A 31 -24.13 8.03 7.69
N ASP A 32 -24.08 6.71 7.52
CA ASP A 32 -25.13 5.82 8.00
C ASP A 32 -25.16 5.83 9.54
N LEU A 33 -26.37 5.85 10.12
CA LEU A 33 -26.63 6.05 11.55
C LEU A 33 -25.96 4.98 12.45
N ASN A 34 -25.49 3.87 11.87
CA ASN A 34 -24.82 2.78 12.58
C ASN A 34 -23.28 2.85 12.55
N GLN A 35 -22.68 3.92 11.99
CA GLN A 35 -21.22 4.02 11.90
C GLN A 35 -20.58 4.65 13.15
N PRO A 36 -19.38 4.19 13.54
CA PRO A 36 -18.67 4.67 14.73
C PRO A 36 -18.16 6.12 14.60
N THR A 37 -18.17 6.71 13.40
CA THR A 37 -17.67 8.06 13.14
C THR A 37 -18.74 8.87 12.41
N LEU A 38 -19.26 9.91 13.05
CA LEU A 38 -20.23 10.84 12.46
C LEU A 38 -19.55 12.11 11.95
N ARG A 39 -20.08 12.66 10.87
CA ARG A 39 -19.63 13.94 10.32
C ARG A 39 -20.06 15.10 11.22
N ALA A 40 -19.14 15.99 11.58
CA ALA A 40 -19.49 17.25 12.23
C ALA A 40 -20.26 18.18 11.27
N THR A 41 -21.25 18.93 11.79
CA THR A 41 -22.09 19.84 11.00
C THR A 41 -21.24 20.75 10.08
N GLY A 42 -21.53 20.73 8.78
CA GLY A 42 -20.83 21.54 7.78
C GLY A 42 -19.42 21.09 7.37
N LYS A 43 -18.82 20.04 7.98
CA LYS A 43 -17.51 19.48 7.56
C LYS A 43 -17.66 18.56 6.35
N ARG A 44 -16.64 17.91 5.79
CA ARG A 44 -16.84 16.82 4.79
C ARG A 44 -16.84 15.47 5.51
N ALA A 45 -17.44 14.44 4.90
CA ALA A 45 -17.39 13.10 5.46
C ALA A 45 -15.93 12.59 5.53
N PRO A 46 -15.54 11.89 6.61
CA PRO A 46 -14.18 11.41 6.81
C PRO A 46 -13.82 10.34 5.76
N ARG A 47 -12.52 10.20 5.48
CA ARG A 47 -12.02 9.17 4.55
C ARG A 47 -11.81 7.84 5.29
N LEU A 48 -11.99 6.73 4.59
CA LEU A 48 -11.90 5.36 5.13
C LEU A 48 -10.50 4.93 5.62
N GLY A 49 -9.44 5.70 5.34
CA GLY A 49 -8.06 5.38 5.76
C GLY A 49 -7.45 4.12 5.13
N ASN A 50 -8.16 3.44 4.22
CA ASN A 50 -7.77 2.17 3.60
C ASN A 50 -6.88 2.33 2.36
N LEU A 51 -6.66 3.55 1.87
CA LEU A 51 -6.02 3.81 0.58
C LEU A 51 -4.60 3.24 0.48
N GLY A 52 -3.78 3.41 1.53
CA GLY A 52 -2.42 2.86 1.55
C GLY A 52 -2.40 1.32 1.55
N HIS A 53 -3.39 0.69 2.18
CA HIS A 53 -3.54 -0.77 2.13
C HIS A 53 -3.92 -1.24 0.72
N ILE A 54 -4.83 -0.52 0.05
CA ILE A 54 -5.20 -0.78 -1.35
C ILE A 54 -3.96 -0.70 -2.24
N THR A 55 -3.20 0.39 -2.16
CA THR A 55 -1.94 0.55 -2.93
C THR A 55 -0.99 -0.64 -2.70
N ARG A 56 -0.76 -1.02 -1.44
CA ARG A 56 0.14 -2.13 -1.09
C ARG A 56 -0.34 -3.48 -1.64
N ILE A 57 -1.64 -3.76 -1.52
CA ILE A 57 -2.24 -5.01 -2.01
C ILE A 57 -2.17 -5.06 -3.54
N SER A 58 -2.52 -3.96 -4.22
CA SER A 58 -2.49 -3.89 -5.68
C SER A 58 -1.08 -4.09 -6.24
N ASN A 59 -0.06 -3.50 -5.59
CA ASN A 59 1.33 -3.75 -5.97
C ASN A 59 1.73 -5.22 -5.83
N LYS A 60 1.20 -5.94 -4.84
CA LYS A 60 1.43 -7.38 -4.70
C LYS A 60 0.75 -8.16 -5.82
N PHE A 61 -0.46 -7.79 -6.25
CA PHE A 61 -1.10 -8.39 -7.42
C PHE A 61 -0.28 -8.20 -8.69
N VAL A 62 0.23 -7.00 -8.95
CA VAL A 62 1.10 -6.74 -10.11
C VAL A 62 2.36 -7.62 -10.05
N GLN A 63 3.02 -7.71 -8.88
CA GLN A 63 4.18 -8.58 -8.68
C GLN A 63 3.83 -10.06 -8.95
N PHE A 64 2.70 -10.54 -8.44
CA PHE A 64 2.27 -11.92 -8.65
C PHE A 64 1.84 -12.20 -10.09
N GLY A 65 1.21 -11.25 -10.77
CA GLY A 65 0.89 -11.37 -12.21
C GLY A 65 2.15 -11.57 -13.05
N ASN A 66 3.25 -10.91 -12.72
CA ASN A 66 4.52 -11.09 -13.44
C ASN A 66 5.14 -12.48 -13.30
N SER A 67 4.74 -13.26 -12.29
CA SER A 67 5.27 -14.62 -12.03
C SER A 67 4.21 -15.72 -12.16
N ASN A 68 2.94 -15.36 -12.37
CA ASN A 68 1.83 -16.30 -12.47
C ASN A 68 0.89 -15.86 -13.59
N SER A 69 0.96 -16.57 -14.72
CA SER A 69 0.18 -16.27 -15.93
C SER A 69 -1.34 -16.30 -15.69
N ARG A 70 -1.82 -17.12 -14.76
CA ARG A 70 -3.25 -17.18 -14.43
C ARG A 70 -3.73 -15.91 -13.75
N ILE A 71 -2.94 -15.40 -12.79
CA ILE A 71 -3.21 -14.09 -12.17
C ILE A 71 -3.11 -12.99 -13.22
N GLN A 72 -2.09 -13.04 -14.08
CA GLN A 72 -1.89 -12.07 -15.15
C GLN A 72 -3.11 -11.95 -16.08
N VAL A 73 -3.71 -13.09 -16.47
CA VAL A 73 -4.92 -13.12 -17.30
C VAL A 73 -6.07 -12.37 -16.61
N TYR A 74 -6.37 -12.68 -15.35
CA TYR A 74 -7.44 -11.98 -14.61
C TYR A 74 -7.21 -10.46 -14.51
N LEU A 75 -5.95 -10.02 -14.34
CA LEU A 75 -5.63 -8.60 -14.28
C LEU A 75 -5.78 -7.92 -15.66
N GLN A 76 -5.39 -8.58 -16.75
CA GLN A 76 -5.44 -8.03 -18.11
C GLN A 76 -6.84 -8.07 -18.74
N GLU A 77 -7.68 -9.04 -18.36
CA GLU A 77 -9.08 -9.12 -18.81
C GLU A 77 -9.93 -7.97 -18.25
N ASN A 78 -9.53 -7.40 -17.11
CA ASN A 78 -10.18 -6.23 -16.55
C ASN A 78 -9.53 -4.95 -17.10
N SER A 79 -10.17 -4.34 -18.10
CA SER A 79 -9.68 -3.11 -18.74
C SER A 79 -9.63 -1.92 -17.78
N GLU A 80 -10.59 -1.84 -16.84
CA GLU A 80 -10.61 -0.80 -15.80
C GLU A 80 -9.42 -0.94 -14.85
N TRP A 81 -9.09 -2.17 -14.44
CA TRP A 81 -7.89 -2.44 -13.66
C TRP A 81 -6.62 -2.01 -14.41
N THR A 82 -6.53 -2.33 -15.70
CA THR A 82 -5.37 -2.01 -16.52
C THR A 82 -5.15 -0.49 -16.61
N ASP A 83 -6.23 0.26 -16.84
CA ASP A 83 -6.19 1.73 -16.86
C ASP A 83 -5.84 2.29 -15.48
N TRP A 84 -6.50 1.81 -14.42
CA TRP A 84 -6.25 2.24 -13.04
C TRP A 84 -4.81 1.94 -12.59
N GLN A 85 -4.25 0.80 -12.99
CA GLN A 85 -2.86 0.44 -12.71
C GLN A 85 -1.90 1.41 -13.38
N ALA A 86 -2.14 1.74 -14.66
CA ALA A 86 -1.26 2.58 -15.46
C ALA A 86 -1.34 4.07 -15.07
N THR A 87 -2.48 4.52 -14.54
CA THR A 87 -2.72 5.91 -14.19
C THR A 87 -2.58 6.12 -12.68
N ILE A 88 -3.51 5.58 -11.89
CA ILE A 88 -3.65 5.85 -10.46
C ILE A 88 -2.59 5.13 -9.62
N LEU A 89 -2.42 3.81 -9.79
CA LEU A 89 -1.47 3.05 -8.98
C LEU A 89 -0.04 3.51 -9.26
N LEU A 90 0.30 3.75 -10.54
CA LEU A 90 1.61 4.24 -10.93
C LEU A 90 1.91 5.60 -10.28
N GLU A 91 0.99 6.56 -10.35
CA GLU A 91 1.16 7.88 -9.74
C GLU A 91 1.34 7.77 -8.21
N ARG A 92 0.54 6.94 -7.54
CA ARG A 92 0.69 6.70 -6.10
C ARG A 92 2.03 6.10 -5.75
N ASN A 93 2.51 5.13 -6.52
CA ASN A 93 3.83 4.55 -6.32
C ASN A 93 4.95 5.59 -6.47
N ILE A 94 4.78 6.57 -7.36
CA ILE A 94 5.74 7.68 -7.50
C ILE A 94 5.72 8.56 -6.24
N VAL A 95 4.53 8.93 -5.78
CA VAL A 95 4.35 9.79 -4.60
C VAL A 95 4.74 9.09 -3.30
N GLU A 96 4.53 7.78 -3.17
CA GLU A 96 4.84 7.00 -1.96
C GLU A 96 6.29 6.50 -1.94
N ASN A 97 7.04 6.68 -3.04
CA ASN A 97 8.44 6.28 -3.11
C ASN A 97 9.34 7.26 -2.33
N VAL A 98 9.70 6.87 -1.11
CA VAL A 98 10.57 7.63 -0.19
C VAL A 98 11.91 8.01 -0.83
N TYR A 99 12.47 7.19 -1.72
CA TYR A 99 13.72 7.51 -2.42
C TYR A 99 13.58 8.70 -3.39
N ARG A 100 12.36 9.09 -3.75
CA ARG A 100 12.05 10.21 -4.64
C ARG A 100 11.58 11.46 -3.90
N TRP A 101 11.45 11.41 -2.57
CA TRP A 101 10.97 12.55 -1.80
C TRP A 101 12.06 13.61 -1.73
N ALA A 102 11.74 14.82 -2.19
CA ALA A 102 12.66 15.97 -2.15
C ALA A 102 12.95 16.47 -0.72
N CYS A 103 12.16 16.03 0.28
CA CYS A 103 12.37 16.32 1.69
C CYS A 103 12.11 15.06 2.55
N GLY A 104 12.83 14.90 3.66
CA GLY A 104 12.66 13.76 4.60
C GLY A 104 13.78 12.71 4.64
N ARG A 105 15.05 13.13 4.45
CA ARG A 105 16.28 12.32 4.52
C ARG A 105 16.20 11.05 5.40
N PRO A 106 16.29 9.82 4.84
CA PRO A 106 16.91 8.70 5.54
C PRO A 106 18.43 8.89 5.45
N THR A 107 19.05 9.34 6.53
CA THR A 107 20.51 9.40 6.63
C THR A 107 21.04 8.05 7.09
N VAL A 108 21.19 7.07 6.20
CA VAL A 108 22.05 5.92 6.53
C VAL A 108 22.69 5.34 5.27
N LEU A 109 23.59 6.11 4.65
CA LEU A 109 24.58 5.55 3.74
C LEU A 109 25.94 6.14 4.08
N GLN A 110 26.33 5.91 5.34
CA GLN A 110 27.64 6.07 5.99
C GLN A 110 27.35 6.11 7.50
N ASP A 111 26.82 5.00 8.06
CA ASP A 111 27.16 4.78 9.46
C ASP A 111 28.65 4.52 9.50
N ARG A 112 29.30 5.27 10.36
CA ARG A 112 30.72 5.46 10.35
C ARG A 112 31.39 4.14 10.69
N THR A 113 32.46 3.81 9.99
CA THR A 113 33.59 3.08 10.58
C THR A 113 34.21 3.99 11.66
N ARG A 114 33.44 4.34 12.69
CA ARG A 114 33.92 5.06 13.87
C ARG A 114 34.20 3.98 14.88
N ASP A 115 35.43 3.48 14.83
CA ASP A 115 36.07 2.79 15.94
C ASP A 115 35.74 3.60 17.20
N SER A 116 34.92 3.02 18.06
CA SER A 116 34.34 3.64 19.23
C SER A 116 34.72 2.81 20.45
N ASP A 117 36.01 2.54 20.60
CA ASP A 117 36.59 1.88 21.78
C ASP A 117 37.75 2.74 22.32
N GLU A 118 37.43 3.89 22.91
CA GLU A 118 38.29 4.49 23.95
C GLU A 118 37.39 4.80 25.15
N ASP A 119 37.14 3.76 25.94
CA ASP A 119 36.64 3.88 27.30
C ASP A 119 37.73 4.54 28.16
N ASP A 120 37.60 5.84 28.40
CA ASP A 120 38.32 6.53 29.48
C ASP A 120 37.81 6.01 30.84
N LEU A 121 38.36 4.88 31.25
CA LEU A 121 38.29 4.34 32.61
C LEU A 121 39.05 5.28 33.54
N HIS A 122 38.40 6.35 33.99
CA HIS A 122 38.84 7.05 35.18
C HIS A 122 38.48 6.20 36.41
N ASP A 123 39.46 5.38 36.77
CA ASP A 123 39.58 4.70 38.05
C ASP A 123 39.40 5.70 39.20
N ARG A 124 38.26 5.61 39.88
CA ARG A 124 37.96 6.34 41.12
C ARG A 124 37.98 5.32 42.24
N ASP A 125 39.14 5.15 42.86
CA ASP A 125 39.25 4.61 44.21
C ASP A 125 40.42 5.27 44.98
N TYR A 126 40.06 5.80 46.15
CA TYR A 126 40.82 6.52 47.21
C TYR A 126 41.13 8.02 47.03
#